data_AF-A0A6M3KAP0-F1
#
_entry.id   AF-A0A6M3KAP0-F1
#
_cell.length_a   1.000
_cell.length_b   1.000
_cell.length_c   1.000
_cell.angle_alpha   90.00
_cell.angle_beta   90.00
_cell.angle_gamma   90.00
#
_symmetry.space_group_name_H-M   'P 1'
#
loop_
_entity.id
_entity.type
_entity.pdbx_description
1 polymer ?
#
loop_
_entity_poly.entity_id
_entity_poly.type
_entity_poly.pdbx_seq_one_letter_code
_entity_poly.pdbx_strand_id
1 'polypeptide(L)' 'MSQFYATIQGNRSERTCQGFKNSGITGHIRGWSNGIRVEGKYNEEKDRDEFLVYKTGGSNRARQDELIVIILD' A
#
# COMPACT_ATOMS: atom_id res chain seq x y z
N MET A 1 -1.47 19.36 -3.55
CA MET A 1 -0.88 18.51 -4.61
C MET A 1 -0.84 17.08 -4.09
N SER A 2 -1.02 16.07 -4.94
CA SER A 2 -0.88 14.66 -4.50
C SER A 2 0.58 14.36 -4.18
N GLN A 3 0.82 13.71 -3.05
CA GLN A 3 2.15 13.24 -2.63
C GLN A 3 2.38 11.81 -3.14
N PHE A 4 1.31 11.00 -3.15
CA PHE A 4 1.37 9.60 -3.51
C PHE A 4 0.51 9.32 -4.74
N TYR A 5 0.97 8.40 -5.58
CA TYR A 5 0.24 7.96 -6.77
C TYR A 5 0.36 6.45 -6.92
N ALA A 6 -0.76 5.78 -7.17
CA ALA A 6 -0.80 4.36 -7.43
C ALA A 6 -1.50 4.10 -8.76
N THR A 7 -1.00 3.12 -9.49
CA THR A 7 -1.63 2.58 -10.70
C THR A 7 -1.85 1.09 -10.50
N ILE A 8 -3.00 0.58 -10.97
CA ILE A 8 -3.34 -0.84 -10.89
C ILE A 8 -4.01 -1.29 -12.19
N GLN A 9 -3.41 -2.29 -12.83
CA GLN A 9 -3.99 -2.95 -13.99
C GLN A 9 -4.87 -4.13 -13.53
N GLY A 10 -6.16 -4.08 -13.87
CA GLY A 10 -7.08 -5.18 -13.67
C GLY A 10 -7.54 -5.81 -14.99
N ASN A 11 -8.43 -6.80 -14.90
CA ASN A 11 -9.06 -7.43 -16.07
C ASN A 11 -9.89 -6.45 -16.92
N ARG A 12 -10.41 -5.37 -16.32
CA ARG A 12 -11.25 -4.39 -17.02
C ARG A 12 -10.42 -3.32 -17.72
N SER A 13 -9.51 -2.68 -16.98
CA SER A 13 -8.64 -1.60 -17.45
C SER A 13 -7.67 -1.20 -16.34
N GLU A 14 -6.71 -0.34 -16.67
CA GLU A 14 -5.92 0.38 -15.67
C GLU A 14 -6.82 1.32 -14.87
N ARG A 15 -6.49 1.49 -13.59
CA ARG A 15 -6.99 2.57 -12.75
C ARG A 15 -5.84 3.24 -12.03
N THR A 16 -5.96 4.55 -11.86
CA THR A 16 -5.06 5.33 -11.04
C THR A 16 -5.76 5.83 -9.80
N CYS A 17 -5.02 5.99 -8.71
CA CYS A 17 -5.49 6.57 -7.46
C CYS A 17 -4.39 7.47 -6.90
N GLN A 18 -4.79 8.53 -6.21
CA GLN A 18 -3.88 9.51 -5.64
C GLN A 18 -4.08 9.61 -4.14
N GLY A 19 -2.96 9.81 -3.42
CA GLY A 19 -2.92 10.05 -2.00
C GLY A 19 -2.37 11.44 -1.71
N PHE A 20 -2.94 12.11 -0.72
CA PHE A 20 -2.44 13.38 -0.21
C PHE A 20 -1.53 13.15 1.00
N LYS A 21 -0.69 14.12 1.32
CA LYS A 21 0.21 14.11 2.47
C LYS A 21 -0.48 13.65 3.77
N ASN A 22 -1.68 14.20 4.04
CA ASN A 22 -2.44 13.92 5.26
C ASN A 22 -3.21 12.59 5.22
N SER A 23 -3.54 12.08 4.03
CA SER A 23 -4.35 10.85 3.88
C SER A 23 -3.51 9.61 3.62
N GLY A 24 -2.28 9.79 3.12
CA GLY A 24 -1.47 8.71 2.57
C GLY A 24 -2.14 8.04 1.37
N ILE A 25 -1.69 6.82 1.07
CA ILE A 25 -2.28 5.91 0.10
C ILE A 25 -2.21 4.47 0.63
N THR A 26 -3.21 3.65 0.33
CA THR A 26 -3.20 2.24 0.71
C THR A 26 -3.71 1.38 -0.43
N GLY A 27 -2.97 0.30 -0.72
CA GLY A 27 -3.32 -0.68 -1.72
C GLY A 27 -3.25 -2.08 -1.14
N HIS A 28 -4.20 -2.94 -1.53
CA HIS A 28 -4.20 -4.35 -1.12
C HIS A 28 -4.50 -5.25 -2.29
N ILE A 29 -3.51 -6.04 -2.69
CA ILE A 29 -3.62 -7.03 -3.77
C ILE A 29 -3.65 -8.42 -3.13
N ARG A 30 -4.68 -9.21 -3.43
CA ARG A 30 -4.91 -10.52 -2.79
C ARG A 30 -5.14 -11.62 -3.80
N GLY A 31 -4.41 -12.72 -3.60
CA GLY A 31 -4.81 -14.04 -4.04
C GLY A 31 -5.56 -14.78 -2.93
N TRP A 32 -5.86 -16.05 -3.18
CA TRP A 32 -6.63 -16.89 -2.25
C TRP A 32 -5.90 -17.14 -0.92
N SER A 33 -4.60 -17.44 -0.98
CA SER A 33 -3.78 -17.88 0.17
C SER A 33 -2.65 -16.91 0.55
N ASN A 34 -2.40 -15.89 -0.27
CA ASN A 34 -1.35 -14.91 -0.05
C ASN A 34 -1.77 -13.58 -0.69
N GLY A 35 -1.20 -12.47 -0.23
CA GLY A 35 -1.41 -11.15 -0.78
C GLY A 35 -0.40 -10.15 -0.24
N ILE A 36 -0.38 -8.95 -0.82
CA ILE A 36 0.50 -7.87 -0.38
C ILE A 36 -0.34 -6.64 -0.11
N ARG A 37 -0.11 -6.04 1.06
CA ARG A 37 -0.68 -4.74 1.42
C ARG A 37 0.44 -3.72 1.48
N VAL A 38 0.25 -2.59 0.83
CA VAL A 38 1.20 -1.48 0.82
C VAL A 38 0.51 -0.25 1.37
N GLU A 39 1.16 0.41 2.32
CA GLU A 39 0.74 1.68 2.89
C GLU A 39 1.82 2.71 2.62
N GLY A 40 1.48 3.78 1.90
CA GLY A 40 2.33 4.97 1.79
C GLY A 40 1.81 6.05 2.72
N LYS A 41 2.67 6.61 3.56
CA LYS A 41 2.34 7.72 4.45
C LYS A 41 3.52 8.70 4.52
N TYR A 42 3.21 9.96 4.78
CA TYR A 42 4.23 10.93 5.09
C TYR A 42 4.47 10.96 6.60
N ASN A 43 5.72 10.88 7.03
CA ASN A 43 6.11 10.96 8.43
C ASN A 43 6.50 12.40 8.77
N GLU A 44 5.62 13.12 9.49
CA GLU A 44 5.85 14.53 9.84
C GLU A 44 7.05 14.74 10.77
N GLU A 45 7.36 13.79 11.64
CA GLU A 45 8.48 13.91 12.59
C GLU A 45 9.84 13.81 11.89
N LYS A 46 9.89 13.03 10.80
CA LYS A 46 11.11 12.74 10.05
C LYS A 46 11.17 13.45 8.70
N ASP A 47 10.15 14.25 8.39
CA ASP A 47 9.99 15.01 7.15
C ASP A 47 10.27 14.19 5.89
N ARG A 48 9.68 12.99 5.79
CA ARG A 48 9.96 12.03 4.70
C ARG A 48 8.80 11.11 4.39
N ASP A 49 8.85 10.47 3.22
CA ASP A 49 7.86 9.47 2.82
C ASP A 49 8.25 8.06 3.31
N GLU A 50 7.27 7.31 3.81
CA GLU A 50 7.46 5.94 4.29
C GLU A 50 6.45 5.00 3.62
N PHE A 51 6.95 3.91 3.03
CA PHE A 51 6.16 2.84 2.45
C PHE A 51 6.32 1.56 3.26
N LEU A 52 5.23 1.09 3.87
CA LEU A 52 5.19 -0.15 4.64
C LEU A 52 4.60 -1.25 3.76
N VAL A 53 5.33 -2.35 3.62
CA VAL A 53 4.93 -3.50 2.81
C VAL A 53 4.69 -4.70 3.70
N TYR A 54 3.46 -5.21 3.68
CA TYR A 54 3.03 -6.34 4.49
C TYR A 54 2.72 -7.55 3.61
N LYS A 55 3.17 -8.73 4.03
CA LYS A 55 2.66 -10.01 3.55
C LYS A 55 1.34 -10.28 4.25
N THR A 56 0.30 -10.57 3.48
CA THR A 56 -1.04 -10.90 4.01
C THR A 56 -1.40 -12.33 3.67
N GLY A 57 -2.21 -12.99 4.50
CA GLY A 57 -2.69 -14.37 4.25
C GLY A 57 -3.68 -14.53 3.07
N GLY A 58 -3.83 -13.53 2.21
CA GLY A 58 -4.81 -13.53 1.12
C GLY A 58 -6.27 -13.48 1.60
N SER A 59 -7.21 -13.87 0.74
CA SER A 59 -8.65 -13.83 1.06
C SER A 59 -9.06 -14.84 2.14
N ASN A 60 -8.37 -15.98 2.25
CA ASN A 60 -8.73 -17.04 3.18
C ASN A 60 -8.20 -16.84 4.61
N ARG A 61 -7.24 -15.92 4.83
CA ARG A 61 -6.62 -15.66 6.14
C ARG A 61 -6.38 -14.17 6.38
N ALA A 62 -7.47 -13.41 6.44
CA ALA A 62 -7.47 -11.94 6.51
C ALA A 62 -6.84 -11.31 7.78
N ARG A 63 -6.36 -12.08 8.76
CA ARG A 63 -5.82 -11.58 10.04
C ARG A 63 -4.32 -11.74 10.23
N GLN A 64 -3.60 -12.24 9.23
CA GLN A 64 -2.15 -12.37 9.30
C GLN A 64 -1.51 -11.36 8.36
N ASP A 65 -1.13 -10.21 8.91
CA ASP A 65 -0.33 -9.21 8.24
C ASP A 65 1.04 -9.17 8.90
N GLU A 66 2.06 -9.53 8.15
CA GLU A 66 3.45 -9.54 8.59
C GLU A 66 4.19 -8.43 7.83
N LEU A 67 4.73 -7.45 8.56
CA LEU A 67 5.56 -6.40 7.95
C LEU A 67 6.84 -7.03 7.40
N ILE A 68 7.04 -6.93 6.09
CA ILE A 68 8.22 -7.48 5.41
C ILE A 68 9.34 -6.44 5.38
N VAL A 69 8.99 -5.21 4.99
CA VAL A 69 9.96 -4.15 4.74
C VAL A 69 9.32 -2.78 4.88
N ILE A 70 10.14 -1.82 5.30
CA ILE A 70 9.84 -0.39 5.24
C ILE A 70 10.80 0.22 4.22
N ILE A 71 10.26 0.93 3.23
CA ILE A 71 11.02 1.70 2.26
C ILE A 71 10.87 3.18 2.62
N LEU A 72 11.99 3.89 2.60
CA LEU A 72 12.11 5.29 2.97
C LEU A 72 12.63 6.05 1.75
N ASP A 73 12.14 7.27 1.52
CA ASP A 73 12.72 8.16 0.50
C ASP A 73 14.05 8.79 0.95
#